data_AF-A0A9P5CBR7-F1
#
_entry.id   AF-A0A9P5CBR7-F1
#
_cell.length_a   1.000
_cell.length_b   1.000
_cell.length_c   1.000
_cell.angle_alpha   90.00
_cell.angle_beta   90.00
_cell.angle_gamma   90.00
#
_symmetry.space_group_name_H-M   'P 1'
#
loop_
_entity.id
_entity.type
_entity.pdbx_description
1 polymer ?
#
loop_
_entity_poly.entity_id
_entity_poly.type
_entity_poly.pdbx_seq_one_letter_code
_entity_poly.pdbx_strand_id
1 'polypeptide(L)'
;MIMARYRDNDPVVEISDSQIAWDETELERIQAEFKVLQKNYKGVDAIDTRSLGEVERRKYCRLLVEGAFRLLRLRPEDYSDCFEACVRRCLASHALEAQRWSSWSPYKEVIIKLRDVAYHSELHGKYYILPATTVVPSIVVKLLRKVDTGGLDESTCLVTRYKVFEFAHASVKHYNEHGNKIIRTKHVMPNRKPKEVKAETPGGFGETGSSQPILQKSAEVDDTKSQVGIMLKSQMPLRPVTVTTTKKITREQAVDLVVPHMVKIMKELWSTTTNDECAAVLTREIVIVLPPDMKEWLETWSRQAGKQEVEVWVREATEDLETYEWGETQAMEPICAVINELEELQHSKDITSTAVRHRIRDGTAMVRHYIMGMEEKWKAWAYKELSKELLECQAAIATDVSFIRRSLEDNDERCWKKRRADMENAASDGAKTNWLQ
;
A
#
# COMPACT_ATOMS: atom_id res chain seq x y z
N MET A 1 6.51 -3.93 -22.54
CA MET A 1 5.99 -5.18 -21.92
C MET A 1 4.52 -5.28 -22.30
N ILE A 2 4.16 -6.22 -23.17
CA ILE A 2 2.81 -6.32 -23.74
C ILE A 2 1.91 -6.98 -22.68
N MET A 3 0.96 -6.22 -22.12
CA MET A 3 -0.10 -6.85 -21.32
C MET A 3 -0.98 -7.69 -22.25
N ALA A 4 -1.11 -8.97 -21.93
CA ALA A 4 -1.93 -9.89 -22.71
C ALA A 4 -3.37 -9.38 -22.72
N ARG A 5 -3.92 -9.09 -23.91
CA ARG A 5 -5.33 -8.70 -24.04
C ARG A 5 -6.22 -9.88 -23.62
N TYR A 6 -6.80 -9.78 -22.43
CA TYR A 6 -7.78 -10.73 -21.90
C TYR A 6 -9.06 -10.60 -22.75
N ARG A 7 -9.48 -11.68 -23.41
CA ARG A 7 -10.75 -11.69 -24.16
C ARG A 7 -11.85 -12.07 -23.18
N ASP A 8 -13.00 -11.41 -23.25
CA ASP A 8 -14.16 -11.65 -22.36
C ASP A 8 -14.77 -13.07 -22.49
N ASN A 9 -14.22 -13.91 -23.39
CA ASN A 9 -14.62 -15.29 -23.64
C ASN A 9 -13.80 -16.33 -22.85
N ASP A 10 -12.85 -15.92 -22.00
CA ASP A 10 -12.10 -16.88 -21.19
C ASP A 10 -13.03 -17.59 -20.17
N PRO A 11 -12.91 -18.93 -20.01
CA PRO A 11 -13.87 -19.71 -19.23
C PRO A 11 -13.89 -19.26 -17.76
N VAL A 12 -15.10 -18.99 -17.26
CA VAL A 12 -15.33 -18.61 -15.86
C VAL A 12 -15.45 -19.86 -15.01
N VAL A 13 -14.52 -20.03 -14.08
CA VAL A 13 -14.44 -21.20 -13.21
C VAL A 13 -15.30 -21.02 -11.96
N GLU A 14 -16.06 -22.06 -11.62
CA GLU A 14 -16.78 -22.15 -10.35
C GLU A 14 -15.89 -22.82 -9.31
N ILE A 15 -15.69 -22.15 -8.18
CA ILE A 15 -14.99 -22.72 -7.03
C ILE A 15 -16.08 -23.35 -6.18
N SER A 16 -16.32 -24.65 -6.37
CA SER A 16 -17.45 -25.36 -5.75
C SER A 16 -17.23 -25.74 -4.29
N ASP A 17 -16.02 -25.54 -3.76
CA ASP A 17 -15.65 -26.02 -2.44
C ASP A 17 -15.62 -24.87 -1.41
N SER A 18 -16.05 -25.19 -0.19
CA SER A 18 -15.90 -24.32 0.99
C SER A 18 -14.50 -23.73 1.06
N GLN A 19 -14.36 -22.43 1.40
CA GLN A 19 -13.07 -21.80 1.66
C GLN A 19 -12.23 -22.74 2.53
N ILE A 20 -11.21 -23.38 1.94
CA ILE A 20 -10.26 -24.19 2.69
C ILE A 20 -9.38 -23.20 3.42
N ALA A 21 -9.89 -22.67 4.53
CA ALA A 21 -9.02 -22.08 5.54
C ALA A 21 -8.08 -23.22 5.94
N TRP A 22 -6.80 -23.08 5.59
CA TRP A 22 -5.82 -24.08 5.97
C TRP A 22 -5.82 -24.19 7.48
N ASP A 23 -6.14 -25.39 7.95
CA ASP A 23 -5.95 -25.73 9.35
C ASP A 23 -4.45 -25.61 9.63
N GLU A 24 -4.09 -24.66 10.49
CA GLU A 24 -2.69 -24.35 10.82
C GLU A 24 -1.99 -25.60 11.37
N THR A 25 -2.74 -26.47 12.07
CA THR A 25 -2.23 -27.75 12.58
C THR A 25 -1.93 -28.77 11.48
N GLU A 26 -2.75 -28.81 10.43
CA GLU A 26 -2.55 -29.67 9.27
C GLU A 26 -1.34 -29.20 8.44
N LEU A 27 -1.19 -27.87 8.28
CA LEU A 27 -0.03 -27.27 7.63
C LEU A 27 1.26 -27.60 8.39
N GLU A 28 1.28 -27.44 9.72
CA GLU A 28 2.44 -27.77 10.56
C GLU A 28 2.79 -29.26 10.49
N ARG A 29 1.78 -30.14 10.55
CA ARG A 29 1.97 -31.59 10.40
C ARG A 29 2.63 -31.94 9.07
N ILE A 30 2.10 -31.42 7.96
CA ILE A 30 2.67 -31.68 6.62
C ILE A 30 4.07 -31.07 6.52
N GLN A 31 4.28 -29.85 7.00
CA GLN A 31 5.61 -29.22 7.02
C GLN A 31 6.63 -30.05 7.81
N ALA A 32 6.24 -30.66 8.93
CA ALA A 32 7.10 -31.49 9.74
C ALA A 32 7.59 -32.75 8.99
N GLU A 33 6.76 -33.36 8.14
CA GLU A 33 7.16 -34.47 7.28
C GLU A 33 8.27 -34.08 6.29
N PHE A 34 8.26 -32.82 5.83
CA PHE A 34 9.24 -32.29 4.89
C PHE A 34 10.38 -31.51 5.55
N LYS A 35 10.52 -31.57 6.89
CA LYS A 35 11.53 -30.80 7.63
C LYS A 35 12.96 -30.97 7.11
N VAL A 36 13.30 -32.19 6.66
CA VAL A 36 14.64 -32.53 6.13
C VAL A 36 14.96 -31.82 4.81
N LEU A 37 13.91 -31.40 4.11
CA LEU A 37 13.97 -30.58 2.91
C LEU A 37 13.70 -29.12 3.22
N GLN A 38 13.55 -28.66 4.47
CA GLN A 38 13.35 -27.23 4.71
C GLN A 38 14.66 -26.45 4.55
N LYS A 39 14.55 -25.22 4.05
CA LYS A 39 15.68 -24.31 3.98
C LYS A 39 16.22 -24.06 5.40
N ASN A 40 17.54 -24.03 5.55
CA ASN A 40 18.25 -23.77 6.81
C ASN A 40 17.98 -24.79 7.93
N TYR A 41 17.32 -25.91 7.64
CA TYR A 41 17.23 -27.00 8.60
C TYR A 41 18.63 -27.56 8.88
N LYS A 42 19.05 -27.54 10.14
CA LYS A 42 20.41 -27.94 10.60
C LYS A 42 20.43 -29.31 11.27
N GLY A 43 19.38 -30.12 11.10
CA GLY A 43 19.35 -31.48 11.63
C GLY A 43 20.41 -32.36 10.98
N VAL A 44 20.81 -33.43 11.67
CA VAL A 44 21.76 -34.43 11.12
C VAL A 44 21.21 -35.14 9.88
N ASP A 45 19.89 -35.14 9.73
CA ASP A 45 19.11 -35.66 8.60
C ASP A 45 18.84 -34.61 7.51
N ALA A 46 19.44 -33.41 7.60
CA ALA A 46 19.27 -32.37 6.60
C ALA A 46 19.82 -32.82 5.24
N ILE A 47 18.99 -32.67 4.20
CA ILE A 47 19.38 -33.02 2.84
C ILE A 47 20.02 -31.80 2.18
N ASP A 48 21.29 -31.92 1.78
CA ASP A 48 21.93 -30.91 0.95
C ASP A 48 21.36 -30.96 -0.48
N THR A 49 20.37 -30.12 -0.74
CA THR A 49 19.70 -30.09 -2.03
C THR A 49 20.58 -29.66 -3.19
N ARG A 50 21.78 -29.11 -2.95
CA ARG A 50 22.70 -28.68 -4.01
C ARG A 50 23.57 -29.80 -4.57
N SER A 51 23.80 -30.86 -3.79
CA SER A 51 24.62 -32.01 -4.19
C SER A 51 23.82 -33.18 -4.76
N LEU A 52 22.48 -33.06 -4.81
CA LEU A 52 21.60 -34.10 -5.31
C LEU A 52 21.75 -34.36 -6.81
N GLY A 53 21.77 -35.64 -7.18
CA GLY A 53 21.68 -36.06 -8.58
C GLY A 53 20.32 -35.70 -9.21
N GLU A 54 20.21 -35.76 -10.54
CA GLU A 54 18.95 -35.45 -11.23
C GLU A 54 17.79 -36.36 -10.80
N VAL A 55 18.06 -37.65 -10.61
CA VAL A 55 17.06 -38.65 -10.18
C VAL A 55 16.53 -38.31 -8.78
N GLU A 56 17.42 -37.93 -7.86
CA GLU A 56 17.05 -37.57 -6.50
C GLU A 56 16.31 -36.24 -6.46
N ARG A 57 16.75 -35.24 -7.23
CA ARG A 57 16.03 -33.97 -7.36
C ARG A 57 14.60 -34.20 -7.86
N ARG A 58 14.41 -35.05 -8.87
CA ARG A 58 13.07 -35.44 -9.35
C ARG A 58 12.24 -36.10 -8.25
N LYS A 59 12.83 -37.05 -7.52
CA LYS A 59 12.16 -37.73 -6.39
C LYS A 59 11.68 -36.74 -5.33
N TYR A 60 12.55 -35.83 -4.88
CA TYR A 60 12.18 -34.87 -3.82
C TYR A 60 11.24 -33.76 -4.31
N CYS A 61 11.37 -33.30 -5.56
CA CYS A 61 10.36 -32.41 -6.17
C CYS A 61 8.98 -33.09 -6.23
N ARG A 62 8.92 -34.38 -6.59
CA ARG A 62 7.69 -35.16 -6.61
C ARG A 62 7.04 -35.22 -5.23
N LEU A 63 7.83 -35.57 -4.20
CA LEU A 63 7.38 -35.60 -2.81
C LEU A 63 6.85 -34.25 -2.31
N LEU A 64 7.50 -33.14 -2.64
CA LEU A 64 7.04 -31.80 -2.26
C LEU A 64 5.76 -31.40 -2.99
N VAL A 65 5.64 -31.69 -4.28
CA VAL A 65 4.40 -31.42 -5.03
C VAL A 65 3.25 -32.27 -4.49
N GLU A 66 3.51 -33.51 -4.10
CA GLU A 66 2.54 -34.36 -3.41
C GLU A 66 2.11 -33.75 -2.07
N GLY A 67 3.06 -33.23 -1.29
CA GLY A 67 2.76 -32.44 -0.08
C GLY A 67 1.87 -31.23 -0.37
N ALA A 68 2.11 -30.52 -1.47
CA ALA A 68 1.29 -29.38 -1.88
C ALA A 68 -0.12 -29.81 -2.29
N PHE A 69 -0.27 -30.93 -3.00
CA PHE A 69 -1.57 -31.50 -3.33
C PHE A 69 -2.34 -31.92 -2.07
N ARG A 70 -1.66 -32.52 -1.09
CA ARG A 70 -2.24 -32.83 0.23
C ARG A 70 -2.74 -31.59 0.96
N LEU A 71 -1.98 -30.49 0.96
CA LEU A 71 -2.44 -29.19 1.52
C LEU A 71 -3.70 -28.65 0.82
N LEU A 72 -3.85 -28.94 -0.47
CA LEU A 72 -5.02 -28.57 -1.26
C LEU A 72 -6.16 -29.60 -1.16
N ARG A 73 -5.99 -30.66 -0.36
CA ARG A 73 -6.93 -31.79 -0.21
C ARG A 73 -7.25 -32.49 -1.53
N LEU A 74 -6.25 -32.58 -2.42
CA LEU A 74 -6.34 -33.24 -3.71
C LEU A 74 -5.46 -34.49 -3.72
N ARG A 75 -5.91 -35.53 -4.44
CA ARG A 75 -5.13 -36.72 -4.71
C ARG A 75 -4.41 -36.56 -6.05
N PRO A 76 -3.07 -36.72 -6.12
CA PRO A 76 -2.32 -36.63 -7.37
C PRO A 76 -2.87 -37.52 -8.49
N GLU A 77 -3.41 -38.69 -8.14
CA GLU A 77 -3.93 -39.69 -9.07
C GLU A 77 -5.14 -39.16 -9.88
N ASP A 78 -5.96 -38.31 -9.25
CA ASP A 78 -7.13 -37.72 -9.90
C ASP A 78 -6.75 -36.59 -10.88
N TYR A 79 -5.50 -36.09 -10.82
CA TYR A 79 -5.01 -34.95 -11.62
C TYR A 79 -3.57 -35.19 -12.10
N SER A 80 -3.29 -36.38 -12.64
CA SER A 80 -1.94 -36.84 -12.99
C SER A 80 -1.17 -35.87 -13.90
N ASP A 81 -1.82 -35.32 -14.92
CA ASP A 81 -1.18 -34.44 -15.89
C ASP A 81 -0.77 -33.10 -15.25
N CYS A 82 -1.66 -32.54 -14.42
CA CYS A 82 -1.37 -31.34 -13.64
C CYS A 82 -0.24 -31.60 -12.64
N PHE A 83 -0.28 -32.75 -11.96
CA PHE A 83 0.74 -33.14 -11.00
C PHE A 83 2.12 -33.22 -11.68
N GLU A 84 2.24 -33.95 -12.78
CA GLU A 84 3.50 -34.07 -13.52
C GLU A 84 3.98 -32.73 -14.07
N ALA A 85 3.08 -31.87 -14.56
CA ALA A 85 3.44 -30.53 -14.99
C ALA A 85 3.98 -29.66 -13.84
N CYS A 86 3.40 -29.77 -12.65
CA CYS A 86 3.90 -29.09 -11.45
C CYS A 86 5.27 -29.63 -11.03
N VAL A 87 5.49 -30.95 -11.08
CA VAL A 87 6.80 -31.57 -10.81
C VAL A 87 7.86 -31.09 -11.80
N ARG A 88 7.58 -31.14 -13.11
CA ARG A 88 8.45 -30.61 -14.17
C ARG A 88 8.79 -29.14 -13.92
N ARG A 89 7.81 -28.35 -13.51
CA ARG A 89 8.00 -26.92 -13.23
C ARG A 89 8.82 -26.67 -11.98
N CYS A 90 8.64 -27.44 -10.90
CA CYS A 90 9.50 -27.38 -9.71
C CYS A 90 10.96 -27.69 -10.05
N LEU A 91 11.21 -28.68 -10.92
CA LEU A 91 12.55 -29.02 -11.40
C LEU A 91 13.17 -27.90 -12.24
N ALA A 92 12.45 -27.43 -13.27
CA ALA A 92 12.94 -26.40 -14.18
C ALA A 92 13.20 -25.06 -13.47
N SER A 93 12.53 -24.82 -12.34
CA SER A 93 12.67 -23.60 -11.56
C SER A 93 13.67 -23.67 -10.41
N HIS A 94 14.32 -24.83 -10.22
CA HIS A 94 15.23 -25.06 -9.09
C HIS A 94 14.56 -24.77 -7.73
N ALA A 95 13.33 -25.25 -7.55
CA ALA A 95 12.54 -25.02 -6.34
C ALA A 95 13.22 -25.56 -5.07
N LEU A 96 13.94 -26.69 -5.18
CA LEU A 96 14.71 -27.28 -4.08
C LEU A 96 15.91 -26.42 -3.70
N GLU A 97 16.55 -25.77 -4.66
CA GLU A 97 17.75 -24.96 -4.43
C GLU A 97 17.42 -23.53 -3.98
N ALA A 98 16.13 -23.16 -4.07
CA ALA A 98 15.43 -22.07 -3.40
C ALA A 98 16.09 -21.47 -2.14
N GLN A 99 16.91 -20.41 -2.25
CA GLN A 99 17.50 -19.75 -1.08
C GLN A 99 16.68 -18.56 -0.58
N ARG A 100 16.15 -17.73 -1.47
CA ARG A 100 15.27 -16.62 -1.11
C ARG A 100 14.08 -16.64 -2.05
N TRP A 101 12.93 -16.21 -1.55
CA TRP A 101 11.73 -16.14 -2.38
C TRP A 101 11.95 -15.26 -3.61
N SER A 102 12.56 -14.09 -3.42
CA SER A 102 12.90 -13.15 -4.50
C SER A 102 14.00 -13.63 -5.46
N SER A 103 14.82 -14.61 -5.05
CA SER A 103 15.88 -15.19 -5.88
C SER A 103 15.47 -16.47 -6.58
N TRP A 104 14.26 -16.98 -6.32
CA TRP A 104 13.73 -18.14 -7.03
C TRP A 104 13.43 -17.73 -8.47
N SER A 105 13.93 -18.47 -9.46
CA SER A 105 13.94 -18.05 -10.88
C SER A 105 12.56 -17.58 -11.40
N PRO A 106 11.44 -18.28 -11.10
CA PRO A 106 10.10 -17.83 -11.49
C PRO A 106 9.53 -16.65 -10.71
N TYR A 107 10.20 -16.12 -9.68
CA TYR A 107 9.65 -15.06 -8.83
C TYR A 107 9.14 -13.86 -9.64
N LYS A 108 9.90 -13.42 -10.64
CA LYS A 108 9.50 -12.31 -11.53
C LYS A 108 8.23 -12.63 -12.33
N GLU A 109 8.07 -13.87 -12.78
CA GLU A 109 6.85 -14.30 -13.49
C GLU A 109 5.65 -14.36 -12.52
N VAL A 110 5.87 -14.92 -11.33
CA VAL A 110 4.85 -15.02 -10.28
C VAL A 110 4.33 -13.64 -9.90
N ILE A 111 5.22 -12.66 -9.66
CA ILE A 111 4.79 -11.32 -9.24
C ILE A 111 4.04 -10.57 -10.35
N ILE A 112 4.43 -10.74 -11.62
CA ILE A 112 3.67 -10.17 -12.75
C ILE A 112 2.25 -10.74 -12.77
N LYS A 113 2.11 -12.07 -12.67
CA LYS A 113 0.77 -12.69 -12.65
C LYS A 113 -0.03 -12.36 -11.40
N LEU A 114 0.62 -12.17 -10.25
CA LEU A 114 -0.05 -11.71 -9.02
C LEU A 114 -0.60 -10.30 -9.19
N ARG A 115 0.14 -9.42 -9.88
CA ARG A 115 -0.36 -8.08 -10.24
C ARG A 115 -1.51 -8.15 -11.23
N ASP A 116 -1.46 -9.06 -12.21
CA ASP A 116 -2.58 -9.29 -13.13
C ASP A 116 -3.81 -9.82 -12.37
N VAL A 117 -3.62 -10.80 -11.47
CA VAL A 117 -4.68 -11.29 -10.56
C VAL A 117 -5.28 -10.14 -9.78
N ALA A 118 -4.43 -9.29 -9.18
CA ALA A 118 -4.89 -8.15 -8.41
C ALA A 118 -5.72 -7.21 -9.28
N TYR A 119 -5.14 -6.71 -10.37
CA TYR A 119 -5.78 -5.79 -11.31
C TYR A 119 -7.14 -6.30 -11.78
N HIS A 120 -7.20 -7.52 -12.32
CA HIS A 120 -8.45 -8.09 -12.81
C HIS A 120 -9.45 -8.37 -11.69
N SER A 121 -8.98 -8.75 -10.50
CA SER A 121 -9.88 -8.95 -9.37
C SER A 121 -10.50 -7.65 -8.88
N GLU A 122 -9.71 -6.56 -8.86
CA GLU A 122 -10.23 -5.23 -8.52
C GLU A 122 -11.21 -4.71 -9.58
N LEU A 123 -10.87 -4.92 -10.87
CA LEU A 123 -11.65 -4.44 -11.99
C LEU A 123 -13.03 -5.09 -12.03
N HIS A 124 -13.10 -6.41 -11.87
CA HIS A 124 -14.35 -7.17 -12.04
C HIS A 124 -15.07 -7.50 -10.72
N GLY A 125 -14.48 -7.16 -9.57
CA GLY A 125 -15.05 -7.48 -8.25
C GLY A 125 -15.14 -8.98 -7.97
N LYS A 126 -14.38 -9.81 -8.69
CA LYS A 126 -14.35 -11.28 -8.57
C LYS A 126 -12.92 -11.75 -8.41
N TYR A 127 -12.69 -12.84 -7.69
CA TYR A 127 -11.34 -13.39 -7.58
C TYR A 127 -10.84 -13.92 -8.92
N TYR A 128 -9.56 -13.69 -9.20
CA TYR A 128 -8.79 -14.37 -10.23
C TYR A 128 -7.75 -15.26 -9.55
N ILE A 129 -7.44 -16.40 -10.16
CA ILE A 129 -6.49 -17.37 -9.61
C ILE A 129 -5.32 -17.58 -10.58
N LEU A 130 -4.18 -17.94 -10.02
CA LEU A 130 -3.00 -18.28 -10.80
C LEU A 130 -3.16 -19.66 -11.47
N PRO A 131 -2.46 -19.94 -12.59
CA PRO A 131 -2.43 -21.28 -13.16
C PRO A 131 -1.70 -22.26 -12.22
N ALA A 132 -2.07 -23.55 -12.26
CA ALA A 132 -1.57 -24.58 -11.35
C ALA A 132 -0.03 -24.65 -11.31
N THR A 133 0.60 -24.61 -12.47
CA THR A 133 2.07 -24.66 -12.64
C THR A 133 2.78 -23.41 -12.09
N THR A 134 2.05 -22.36 -11.73
CA THR A 134 2.62 -21.20 -11.02
C THR A 134 2.35 -21.31 -9.52
N VAL A 135 1.10 -21.60 -9.11
CA VAL A 135 0.71 -21.57 -7.70
C VAL A 135 1.23 -22.78 -6.90
N VAL A 136 1.25 -23.98 -7.47
CA VAL A 136 1.71 -25.18 -6.77
C VAL A 136 3.23 -25.11 -6.48
N PRO A 137 4.11 -24.77 -7.44
CA PRO A 137 5.52 -24.54 -7.12
C PRO A 137 5.73 -23.39 -6.13
N SER A 138 4.87 -22.37 -6.15
CA SER A 138 4.90 -21.29 -5.15
C SER A 138 4.59 -21.79 -3.73
N ILE A 139 3.59 -22.67 -3.58
CA ILE A 139 3.28 -23.36 -2.31
C ILE A 139 4.47 -24.19 -1.85
N VAL A 140 5.08 -24.97 -2.76
CA VAL A 140 6.26 -25.79 -2.45
C VAL A 140 7.40 -24.95 -1.87
N VAL A 141 7.77 -23.86 -2.54
CA VAL A 141 8.90 -23.01 -2.13
C VAL A 141 8.57 -22.22 -0.86
N LYS A 142 7.39 -21.59 -0.81
CA LYS A 142 7.04 -20.66 0.26
C LYS A 142 6.65 -21.37 1.56
N LEU A 143 5.95 -22.49 1.47
CA LEU A 143 5.32 -23.14 2.63
C LEU A 143 6.01 -24.43 3.03
N LEU A 144 6.28 -25.33 2.08
CA LEU A 144 6.88 -26.63 2.41
C LEU A 144 8.39 -26.52 2.63
N ARG A 145 9.09 -25.77 1.77
CA ARG A 145 10.53 -25.48 1.91
C ARG A 145 10.82 -24.39 2.94
N LYS A 146 9.81 -23.65 3.43
CA LYS A 146 9.93 -22.47 4.30
C LYS A 146 11.00 -21.48 3.80
N VAL A 147 11.04 -21.23 2.50
CA VAL A 147 11.98 -20.25 1.96
C VAL A 147 11.58 -18.86 2.43
N ASP A 148 12.52 -18.21 3.12
CA ASP A 148 12.35 -16.86 3.66
C ASP A 148 11.87 -15.87 2.59
N THR A 149 10.80 -15.16 2.95
CA THR A 149 10.11 -14.16 2.12
C THR A 149 10.47 -12.73 2.52
N GLY A 150 11.16 -12.54 3.66
CA GLY A 150 11.42 -11.21 4.22
C GLY A 150 10.18 -10.54 4.83
N GLY A 151 9.06 -11.28 4.99
CA GLY A 151 7.87 -10.91 5.78
C GLY A 151 6.99 -9.78 5.25
N LEU A 152 7.52 -8.89 4.40
CA LEU A 152 6.85 -7.68 3.91
C LEU A 152 7.00 -7.48 2.38
N ASP A 153 7.36 -8.53 1.65
CA ASP A 153 7.46 -8.43 0.20
C ASP A 153 6.07 -8.33 -0.43
N GLU A 154 5.94 -7.50 -1.47
CA GLU A 154 4.69 -7.23 -2.20
C GLU A 154 3.93 -8.51 -2.56
N SER A 155 4.64 -9.57 -2.92
CA SER A 155 4.01 -10.83 -3.32
C SER A 155 3.32 -11.54 -2.15
N THR A 156 3.85 -11.47 -0.92
CA THR A 156 3.18 -12.00 0.28
C THR A 156 1.86 -11.28 0.51
N CYS A 157 1.87 -9.95 0.43
CA CYS A 157 0.66 -9.14 0.57
C CYS A 157 -0.39 -9.50 -0.50
N LEU A 158 0.02 -9.66 -1.76
CA LEU A 158 -0.88 -10.03 -2.85
C LEU A 158 -1.43 -11.46 -2.69
N VAL A 159 -0.60 -12.43 -2.31
CA VAL A 159 -1.02 -13.82 -2.09
C VAL A 159 -2.10 -13.89 -1.01
N THR A 160 -1.91 -13.20 0.12
CA THR A 160 -2.88 -13.17 1.23
C THR A 160 -4.15 -12.41 0.84
N ARG A 161 -4.02 -11.17 0.34
CA ARG A 161 -5.17 -10.31 0.00
C ARG A 161 -6.10 -10.93 -1.05
N TYR A 162 -5.53 -11.61 -2.04
CA TYR A 162 -6.29 -12.23 -3.13
C TYR A 162 -6.51 -13.73 -2.93
N LYS A 163 -6.27 -14.25 -1.72
CA LYS A 163 -6.55 -15.65 -1.35
C LYS A 163 -5.96 -16.67 -2.35
N VAL A 164 -4.79 -16.34 -2.90
CA VAL A 164 -4.21 -17.06 -4.05
C VAL A 164 -3.93 -18.52 -3.72
N PHE A 165 -3.49 -18.78 -2.49
CA PHE A 165 -3.22 -20.13 -2.01
C PHE A 165 -4.50 -20.87 -1.56
N GLU A 166 -5.46 -20.19 -0.95
CA GLU A 166 -6.75 -20.79 -0.57
C GLU A 166 -7.51 -21.30 -1.80
N PHE A 167 -7.42 -20.59 -2.92
CA PHE A 167 -8.06 -20.99 -4.19
C PHE A 167 -7.18 -21.84 -5.11
N ALA A 168 -5.98 -22.23 -4.68
CA ALA A 168 -5.06 -23.00 -5.53
C ALA A 168 -5.61 -24.40 -5.90
N HIS A 169 -6.52 -24.96 -5.10
CA HIS A 169 -7.20 -26.21 -5.43
C HIS A 169 -8.00 -26.09 -6.74
N ALA A 170 -8.65 -24.95 -6.98
CA ALA A 170 -9.38 -24.69 -8.22
C ALA A 170 -8.44 -24.54 -9.41
N SER A 171 -7.23 -23.99 -9.21
CA SER A 171 -6.20 -23.95 -10.24
C SER A 171 -5.81 -25.35 -10.72
N VAL A 172 -5.74 -26.32 -9.81
CA VAL A 172 -5.44 -27.73 -10.14
C VAL A 172 -6.63 -28.39 -10.85
N LYS A 173 -7.86 -28.22 -10.33
CA LYS A 173 -9.08 -28.77 -10.93
C LYS A 173 -9.32 -28.30 -12.37
N HIS A 174 -8.93 -27.06 -12.67
CA HIS A 174 -9.09 -26.44 -13.98
C HIS A 174 -7.77 -26.31 -14.74
N TYR A 175 -6.82 -27.20 -14.45
CA TYR A 175 -5.54 -27.24 -15.15
C TYR A 175 -5.74 -27.44 -16.66
N ASN A 176 -4.97 -26.68 -17.44
CA ASN A 176 -4.82 -26.83 -18.88
C ASN A 176 -3.33 -26.76 -19.20
N GLU A 177 -2.82 -27.72 -19.97
CA GLU A 177 -1.39 -27.82 -20.31
C GLU A 177 -0.84 -26.57 -20.99
N HIS A 178 -1.66 -25.89 -21.78
CA HIS A 178 -1.30 -24.65 -22.48
C HIS A 178 -1.71 -23.38 -21.71
N GLY A 179 -2.36 -23.55 -20.56
CA GLY A 179 -2.92 -22.49 -19.75
C GLY A 179 -1.86 -21.84 -18.86
N ASN A 180 -1.11 -20.87 -19.37
CA ASN A 180 -0.21 -20.04 -18.54
C ASN A 180 -0.84 -18.71 -18.07
N LYS A 181 -2.14 -18.52 -18.32
CA LYS A 181 -2.90 -17.31 -17.99
C LYS A 181 -3.53 -17.42 -16.61
N ILE A 182 -3.81 -16.27 -15.98
CA ILE A 182 -4.68 -16.22 -14.80
C ILE A 182 -6.08 -16.68 -15.20
N ILE A 183 -6.84 -17.24 -14.26
CA ILE A 183 -8.15 -17.84 -14.51
C ILE A 183 -9.21 -17.03 -13.75
N ARG A 184 -10.27 -16.63 -14.46
CA ARG A 184 -11.40 -15.89 -13.88
C ARG A 184 -12.29 -16.84 -13.08
N THR A 185 -12.73 -16.41 -11.90
CA THR A 185 -13.64 -17.20 -11.06
C THR A 185 -15.04 -16.57 -10.98
N LYS A 186 -16.04 -17.36 -10.59
CA LYS A 186 -17.38 -16.85 -10.23
C LYS A 186 -17.42 -16.21 -8.84
N HIS A 187 -16.41 -16.40 -8.00
CA HIS A 187 -16.41 -15.95 -6.62
C HIS A 187 -16.25 -14.44 -6.48
N VAL A 188 -17.20 -13.80 -5.82
CA VAL A 188 -17.24 -12.35 -5.58
C VAL A 188 -16.29 -11.98 -4.45
N MET A 189 -15.57 -10.88 -4.60
CA MET A 189 -14.75 -10.34 -3.53
C MET A 189 -15.65 -9.67 -2.47
N PRO A 190 -15.49 -9.99 -1.17
CA PRO A 190 -16.26 -9.35 -0.11
C PRO A 190 -15.97 -7.84 -0.06
N ASN A 191 -17.00 -7.04 0.19
CA ASN A 191 -16.93 -5.59 0.38
C ASN A 191 -16.43 -4.78 -0.83
N ARG A 192 -16.47 -5.31 -2.05
CA ARG A 192 -16.14 -4.56 -3.26
C ARG A 192 -17.30 -4.56 -4.25
N LYS A 193 -17.81 -3.36 -4.56
CA LYS A 193 -18.66 -3.16 -5.73
C LYS A 193 -17.76 -3.21 -6.97
N PRO A 194 -18.14 -3.95 -8.03
CA PRO A 194 -17.41 -3.91 -9.30
C PRO A 194 -17.23 -2.45 -9.72
N LYS A 195 -16.00 -2.05 -10.10
CA LYS A 195 -15.83 -0.75 -10.73
C LYS A 195 -16.62 -0.79 -12.04
N GLU A 196 -17.54 0.15 -12.25
CA GLU A 196 -18.19 0.30 -13.55
C GLU A 196 -17.11 0.62 -14.58
N VAL A 197 -16.72 -0.40 -15.34
CA VAL A 197 -15.78 -0.23 -16.43
C VAL A 197 -16.57 0.45 -17.55
N LYS A 198 -16.47 1.77 -17.64
CA LYS A 198 -16.72 2.43 -18.93
C LYS A 198 -15.75 1.79 -19.90
N ALA A 199 -16.28 1.13 -20.94
CA ALA A 199 -15.52 0.37 -21.91
C ALA A 199 -14.66 1.31 -22.76
N GLU A 200 -13.58 1.82 -22.20
CA GLU A 200 -12.53 2.47 -22.96
C GLU A 200 -11.58 1.39 -23.45
N THR A 201 -11.68 1.12 -24.75
CA THR A 201 -10.73 0.27 -25.45
C THR A 201 -9.36 0.95 -25.38
N PRO A 202 -8.29 0.31 -24.87
CA PRO A 202 -6.96 0.90 -24.91
C PRO A 202 -6.54 1.03 -26.38
N GLY A 203 -6.45 2.26 -26.87
CA GLY A 203 -5.91 2.58 -28.18
C GLY A 203 -4.52 1.98 -28.35
N GLY A 204 -4.36 1.11 -29.35
CA GLY A 204 -3.07 0.51 -29.66
C GLY A 204 -2.10 1.56 -30.18
N PHE A 205 -0.94 1.66 -29.55
CA PHE A 205 0.22 2.30 -30.16
C PHE A 205 0.80 1.34 -31.22
N GLY A 206 0.58 1.68 -32.49
CA GLY A 206 1.36 1.19 -33.63
C GLY A 206 2.21 2.33 -34.19
N GLU A 207 3.48 2.06 -34.44
CA GLU A 207 4.44 2.99 -35.04
C GLU A 207 4.06 3.35 -36.49
N THR A 208 4.17 4.65 -36.77
CA THR A 208 4.45 5.35 -38.05
C THR A 208 3.66 5.03 -39.32
N GLY A 209 2.94 6.05 -39.81
CA GLY A 209 2.57 6.18 -41.23
C GLY A 209 1.40 7.13 -41.50
N SER A 210 1.70 8.43 -41.60
CA SER A 210 1.02 9.51 -42.35
C SER A 210 -0.52 9.54 -42.55
N SER A 211 -1.06 10.74 -42.31
CA SER A 211 -2.26 11.36 -42.93
C SER A 211 -3.62 11.25 -42.21
N GLN A 212 -4.11 12.43 -41.80
CA GLN A 212 -5.40 12.85 -41.21
C GLN A 212 -6.68 12.43 -42.00
N PRO A 213 -7.92 12.76 -41.55
CA PRO A 213 -8.40 13.13 -40.20
C PRO A 213 -9.65 12.33 -39.73
N ILE A 214 -9.90 12.42 -38.43
CA ILE A 214 -11.09 11.94 -37.71
C ILE A 214 -12.19 13.01 -37.72
N LEU A 215 -13.45 12.60 -37.93
CA LEU A 215 -14.63 13.33 -37.47
C LEU A 215 -15.18 12.58 -36.24
N GLN A 216 -14.97 13.13 -35.04
CA GLN A 216 -15.60 12.66 -33.81
C GLN A 216 -16.63 13.70 -33.36
N LYS A 217 -17.84 13.21 -33.12
CA LYS A 217 -18.93 13.93 -32.48
C LYS A 217 -18.89 13.61 -30.99
N SER A 218 -18.89 14.66 -30.19
CA SER A 218 -18.80 14.71 -28.73
C SER A 218 -20.06 14.21 -28.01
N ALA A 219 -19.87 13.64 -26.83
CA ALA A 219 -20.76 13.74 -25.67
C ALA A 219 -19.87 13.53 -24.43
N GLU A 220 -19.41 14.61 -23.80
CA GLU A 220 -20.05 15.32 -22.68
C GLU A 220 -19.92 14.58 -21.34
N VAL A 221 -19.26 15.31 -20.45
CA VAL A 221 -18.76 14.99 -19.11
C VAL A 221 -19.92 14.69 -18.18
N ASP A 222 -19.76 13.69 -17.31
CA ASP A 222 -20.38 13.78 -16.01
C ASP A 222 -19.40 13.38 -14.91
N ASP A 223 -19.43 14.23 -13.89
CA ASP A 223 -18.43 14.50 -12.88
C ASP A 223 -18.59 13.50 -11.74
N THR A 224 -17.52 12.79 -11.36
CA THR A 224 -17.46 12.14 -10.04
C THR A 224 -16.03 12.12 -9.52
N LYS A 225 -15.74 13.22 -8.82
CA LYS A 225 -14.68 13.41 -7.83
C LYS A 225 -14.01 12.11 -7.36
N SER A 226 -12.73 12.03 -7.73
CA SER A 226 -11.69 11.18 -7.18
C SER A 226 -11.92 10.80 -5.72
N GLN A 227 -12.26 9.53 -5.50
CA GLN A 227 -12.23 8.84 -4.20
C GLN A 227 -10.92 8.04 -4.06
N VAL A 228 -9.81 8.55 -4.61
CA VAL A 228 -8.48 7.96 -4.46
C VAL A 228 -7.80 8.60 -3.25
N GLY A 229 -8.29 8.24 -2.06
CA GLY A 229 -7.70 8.65 -0.78
C GLY A 229 -8.05 7.73 0.39
N ILE A 230 -8.89 6.71 0.17
CA ILE A 230 -9.42 5.86 1.24
C ILE A 230 -9.31 4.39 0.82
N MET A 231 -8.08 3.85 0.71
CA MET A 231 -7.89 2.39 0.69
C MET A 231 -6.56 2.00 1.35
N LEU A 232 -6.33 2.50 2.57
CA LEU A 232 -5.39 1.89 3.50
C LEU A 232 -6.03 1.77 4.89
N LYS A 233 -7.16 1.04 4.96
CA LYS A 233 -7.72 0.57 6.23
C LYS A 233 -8.21 -0.87 6.09
N SER A 234 -7.74 -1.71 7.01
CA SER A 234 -8.12 -3.10 7.28
C SER A 234 -7.44 -4.15 6.37
N GLN A 235 -6.62 -5.09 6.85
CA GLN A 235 -6.66 -5.90 8.09
C GLN A 235 -5.20 -6.25 8.49
N MET A 236 -4.71 -6.21 9.74
CA MET A 236 -5.28 -5.97 11.07
C MET A 236 -4.68 -4.68 11.66
N PRO A 237 -5.46 -3.79 12.30
CA PRO A 237 -4.86 -2.89 13.26
C PRO A 237 -4.48 -3.76 14.45
N LEU A 238 -3.18 -3.94 14.70
CA LEU A 238 -2.78 -4.20 16.09
C LEU A 238 -3.41 -3.07 16.90
N ARG A 239 -4.25 -3.41 17.88
CA ARG A 239 -4.93 -2.40 18.69
C ARG A 239 -3.84 -1.48 19.25
N PRO A 240 -3.94 -0.14 19.05
CA PRO A 240 -3.02 0.78 19.69
C PRO A 240 -2.99 0.46 21.17
N VAL A 241 -1.80 0.25 21.71
CA VAL A 241 -1.67 0.05 23.15
C VAL A 241 -1.84 1.44 23.74
N THR A 242 -2.89 1.63 24.52
CA THR A 242 -3.07 2.86 25.30
C THR A 242 -2.09 2.80 26.47
N VAL A 243 -0.99 3.54 26.34
CA VAL A 243 -0.05 3.74 27.44
C VAL A 243 -0.42 5.03 28.12
N THR A 244 -0.75 4.97 29.40
CA THR A 244 -0.97 6.16 30.22
C THR A 244 0.38 6.52 30.85
N THR A 245 0.98 7.60 30.36
CA THR A 245 2.21 8.15 30.95
C THR A 245 1.84 9.28 31.90
N THR A 246 2.42 9.29 33.10
CA THR A 246 2.25 10.41 34.04
C THR A 246 3.28 11.47 33.70
N LYS A 247 2.82 12.64 33.29
CA LYS A 247 3.66 13.82 33.03
C LYS A 247 3.53 14.82 34.16
N LYS A 248 4.55 15.66 34.31
CA LYS A 248 4.67 16.68 35.36
C LYS A 248 5.25 17.95 34.76
N ILE A 249 4.71 19.10 35.13
CA ILE A 249 5.25 20.42 34.78
C ILE A 249 5.34 21.29 36.02
N THR A 250 6.47 21.95 36.22
CA THR A 250 6.67 22.92 37.29
C THR A 250 6.39 24.34 36.81
N ARG A 251 6.06 25.23 37.75
CA ARG A 251 5.89 26.66 37.49
C ARG A 251 7.09 27.27 36.76
N GLU A 252 8.31 26.97 37.21
CA GLU A 252 9.54 27.45 36.58
C GLU A 252 9.62 27.05 35.09
N GLN A 253 9.33 25.79 34.78
CA GLN A 253 9.33 25.29 33.39
C GLN A 253 8.27 25.98 32.53
N ALA A 254 7.07 26.18 33.08
CA ALA A 254 5.99 26.87 32.37
C ALA A 254 6.34 28.35 32.11
N VAL A 255 6.94 29.02 33.09
CA VAL A 255 7.40 30.41 32.96
C VAL A 255 8.48 30.54 31.89
N ASP A 256 9.48 29.67 31.91
CA ASP A 256 10.57 29.66 30.92
C ASP A 256 10.07 29.45 29.49
N LEU A 257 8.99 28.67 29.32
CA LEU A 257 8.36 28.45 28.02
C LEU A 257 7.56 29.67 27.54
N VAL A 258 6.85 30.37 28.43
CA VAL A 258 5.86 31.39 28.03
C VAL A 258 6.46 32.80 27.94
N VAL A 259 7.37 33.16 28.84
CA VAL A 259 7.95 34.52 28.94
C VAL A 259 8.60 34.99 27.62
N PRO A 260 9.37 34.18 26.88
CA PRO A 260 9.97 34.63 25.61
C PRO A 260 8.92 35.09 24.60
N HIS A 261 7.78 34.40 24.53
CA HIS A 261 6.68 34.73 23.63
C HIS A 261 5.93 35.98 24.08
N MET A 262 5.71 36.15 25.39
CA MET A 262 5.11 37.37 25.95
C MET A 262 5.96 38.60 25.59
N VAL A 263 7.28 38.52 25.81
CA VAL A 263 8.22 39.60 25.48
C VAL A 263 8.22 39.89 23.98
N LYS A 264 8.16 38.85 23.14
CA LYS A 264 8.09 39.00 21.68
C LYS A 264 6.82 39.73 21.24
N ILE A 265 5.65 39.35 21.77
CA ILE A 265 4.37 40.00 21.48
C ILE A 265 4.39 41.48 21.88
N MET A 266 4.94 41.77 23.07
CA MET A 266 5.06 43.15 23.56
C MET A 266 5.97 44.02 22.68
N LYS A 267 7.00 43.43 22.05
CA LYS A 267 7.93 44.14 21.15
C LYS A 267 7.39 44.29 19.73
N GLU A 268 6.73 43.26 19.20
CA GLU A 268 6.30 43.18 17.79
C GLU A 268 4.84 43.66 17.58
N LEU A 269 4.31 44.47 18.50
CA LEU A 269 3.00 45.14 18.38
C LEU A 269 1.86 44.19 17.97
N TRP A 270 1.79 43.02 18.62
CA TRP A 270 0.62 42.12 18.49
C TRP A 270 0.34 41.62 17.06
N SER A 271 1.38 41.38 16.27
CA SER A 271 1.22 40.75 14.95
C SER A 271 0.47 39.40 15.03
N THR A 272 -0.28 39.06 13.99
CA THR A 272 -1.03 37.79 13.94
C THR A 272 -0.11 36.58 14.11
N THR A 273 1.06 36.59 13.46
CA THR A 273 2.04 35.49 13.52
C THR A 273 2.57 35.27 14.93
N THR A 274 2.92 36.33 15.66
CA THR A 274 3.44 36.19 17.03
C THR A 274 2.37 35.75 18.02
N ASN A 275 1.11 36.15 17.81
CA ASN A 275 -0.02 35.67 18.60
C ASN A 275 -0.28 34.18 18.34
N ASP A 276 -0.17 33.73 17.10
CA ASP A 276 -0.34 32.31 16.75
C ASP A 276 0.80 31.44 17.34
N GLU A 277 2.04 31.93 17.27
CA GLU A 277 3.19 31.25 17.89
C GLU A 277 3.03 31.12 19.41
N CYS A 278 2.56 32.16 20.10
CA CYS A 278 2.33 32.11 21.53
C CYS A 278 1.18 31.15 21.88
N ALA A 279 0.08 31.18 21.12
CA ALA A 279 -1.04 30.27 21.31
C ALA A 279 -0.61 28.79 21.15
N ALA A 280 0.27 28.50 20.19
CA ALA A 280 0.74 27.14 19.92
C ALA A 280 1.61 26.55 21.05
N VAL A 281 2.25 27.40 21.87
CA VAL A 281 3.08 26.98 23.00
C VAL A 281 2.27 26.76 24.27
N LEU A 282 1.10 27.40 24.37
CA LEU A 282 0.24 27.27 25.54
C LEU A 282 -0.55 25.96 25.49
N THR A 283 -0.52 25.24 26.61
CA THR A 283 -1.45 24.15 26.88
C THR A 283 -2.19 24.44 28.18
N ARG A 284 -3.30 23.74 28.41
CA ARG A 284 -4.06 23.86 29.65
C ARG A 284 -3.18 23.62 30.88
N GLU A 285 -2.31 22.62 30.82
CA GLU A 285 -1.42 22.21 31.90
C GLU A 285 -0.37 23.27 32.21
N ILE A 286 0.17 23.92 31.17
CA ILE A 286 1.07 25.08 31.32
C ILE A 286 0.31 26.21 32.01
N VAL A 287 -0.88 26.55 31.53
CA VAL A 287 -1.67 27.67 32.08
C VAL A 287 -2.02 27.44 33.55
N ILE A 288 -2.31 26.20 33.98
CA ILE A 288 -2.64 25.86 35.37
C ILE A 288 -1.53 26.28 36.34
N VAL A 289 -0.26 26.03 36.01
CA VAL A 289 0.89 26.30 36.90
C VAL A 289 1.48 27.70 36.76
N LEU A 290 0.97 28.51 35.82
CA LEU A 290 1.48 29.87 35.64
C LEU A 290 1.18 30.76 36.86
N PRO A 291 2.10 31.69 37.18
CA PRO A 291 1.86 32.72 38.19
C PRO A 291 0.60 33.57 37.91
N PRO A 292 -0.07 34.11 38.95
CA PRO A 292 -1.29 34.90 38.80
C PRO A 292 -1.15 36.12 37.88
N ASP A 293 -0.03 36.83 37.93
CA ASP A 293 0.26 37.99 37.08
C ASP A 293 0.36 37.62 35.60
N MET A 294 0.91 36.44 35.29
CA MET A 294 0.98 35.93 33.92
C MET A 294 -0.37 35.44 33.42
N LYS A 295 -1.19 34.85 34.31
CA LYS A 295 -2.58 34.48 33.99
C LYS A 295 -3.43 35.71 33.64
N GLU A 296 -3.32 36.78 34.42
CA GLU A 296 -4.02 38.05 34.15
C GLU A 296 -3.61 38.66 32.80
N TRP A 297 -2.31 38.63 32.50
CA TRP A 297 -1.81 39.05 31.19
C TRP A 297 -2.38 38.18 30.06
N LEU A 298 -2.38 36.85 30.21
CA LEU A 298 -2.91 35.92 29.22
C LEU A 298 -4.42 36.06 29.01
N GLU A 299 -5.18 36.38 30.05
CA GLU A 299 -6.62 36.67 29.92
C GLU A 299 -6.85 37.91 29.04
N THR A 300 -6.10 38.98 29.30
CA THR A 300 -6.18 40.21 28.53
C THR A 300 -5.73 39.98 27.08
N TRP A 301 -4.62 39.27 26.91
CA TRP A 301 -4.05 38.96 25.61
C TRP A 301 -4.97 38.08 24.77
N SER A 302 -5.49 36.99 25.33
CA SER A 302 -6.35 36.04 24.61
C SER A 302 -7.63 36.68 24.09
N ARG A 303 -8.22 37.62 24.86
CA ARG A 303 -9.37 38.43 24.40
C ARG A 303 -9.03 39.32 23.22
N GLN A 304 -7.89 40.02 23.30
CA GLN A 304 -7.46 40.94 22.25
C GLN A 304 -7.02 40.20 20.97
N ALA A 305 -6.38 39.03 21.11
CA ALA A 305 -5.93 38.20 20.01
C ALA A 305 -6.99 37.22 19.47
N GLY A 306 -8.19 37.17 20.09
CA GLY A 306 -9.28 36.29 19.68
C GLY A 306 -9.03 34.80 19.94
N LYS A 307 -8.22 34.44 20.95
CA LYS A 307 -7.86 33.06 21.31
C LYS A 307 -8.74 32.53 22.45
N GLN A 308 -10.00 32.25 22.13
CA GLN A 308 -11.02 31.86 23.11
C GLN A 308 -10.65 30.62 23.95
N GLU A 309 -9.94 29.66 23.38
CA GLU A 309 -9.51 28.45 24.10
C GLU A 309 -8.60 28.77 25.27
N VAL A 310 -7.65 29.70 25.08
CA VAL A 310 -6.73 30.14 26.15
C VAL A 310 -7.50 30.90 27.23
N GLU A 311 -8.47 31.74 26.86
CA GLU A 311 -9.31 32.45 27.83
C GLU A 311 -10.06 31.47 28.75
N VAL A 312 -10.60 30.39 28.18
CA VAL A 312 -11.27 29.34 28.96
C VAL A 312 -10.29 28.66 29.92
N TRP A 313 -9.09 28.29 29.46
CA TRP A 313 -8.08 27.66 30.32
C TRP A 313 -7.65 28.57 31.47
N VAL A 314 -7.44 29.86 31.22
CA VAL A 314 -7.08 30.83 32.27
C VAL A 314 -8.19 30.95 33.31
N ARG A 315 -9.46 30.99 32.88
CA ARG A 315 -10.61 31.07 33.78
C ARG A 315 -10.79 29.81 34.63
N GLU A 316 -10.49 28.64 34.08
CA GLU A 316 -10.54 27.36 34.79
C GLU A 316 -9.34 27.18 35.74
N ALA A 317 -8.20 27.82 35.46
CA ALA A 317 -6.96 27.73 36.24
C ALA A 317 -6.99 28.61 37.51
N THR A 318 -8.02 28.44 38.35
CA THR A 318 -8.26 29.26 39.55
C THR A 318 -7.26 29.02 40.69
N GLU A 319 -6.58 27.88 40.67
CA GLU A 319 -5.61 27.49 41.69
C GLU A 319 -4.21 27.97 41.33
N ASP A 320 -3.45 28.44 42.32
CA ASP A 320 -2.03 28.78 42.17
C ASP A 320 -1.17 27.57 42.54
N LEU A 321 -0.81 26.78 41.54
CA LEU A 321 -0.06 25.53 41.73
C LEU A 321 1.42 25.72 41.34
N GLU A 322 2.32 25.28 42.22
CA GLU A 322 3.76 25.20 41.94
C GLU A 322 4.07 24.11 40.90
N THR A 323 3.23 23.08 40.84
CA THR A 323 3.45 21.89 40.01
C THR A 323 2.14 21.19 39.70
N TYR A 324 2.02 20.69 38.47
CA TYR A 324 0.85 19.96 38.01
C TYR A 324 1.25 18.63 37.37
N GLU A 325 0.55 17.56 37.75
CA GLU A 325 0.75 16.20 37.24
C GLU A 325 -0.51 15.73 36.51
N TRP A 326 -0.36 15.16 35.32
CA TRP A 326 -1.48 14.65 34.53
C TRP A 326 -1.14 13.34 33.83
N GLY A 327 -2.16 12.53 33.60
CA GLY A 327 -2.05 11.29 32.82
C GLY A 327 -2.30 11.59 31.34
N GLU A 328 -1.27 11.46 30.50
CA GLU A 328 -1.44 11.52 29.06
C GLU A 328 -1.59 10.09 28.52
N THR A 329 -2.77 9.81 27.96
CA THR A 329 -3.03 8.53 27.30
C THR A 329 -2.72 8.69 25.83
N GLN A 330 -1.56 8.19 25.39
CA GLN A 330 -1.22 8.14 23.98
C GLN A 330 -1.53 6.75 23.41
N ALA A 331 -2.13 6.76 22.23
CA ALA A 331 -2.26 5.58 21.40
C ALA A 331 -0.90 5.31 20.76
N MET A 332 -0.10 4.46 21.40
CA MET A 332 1.22 4.12 20.90
C MET A 332 1.15 2.88 20.02
N GLU A 333 1.97 2.85 18.97
CA GLU A 333 2.15 1.64 18.20
C GLU A 333 2.76 0.55 19.09
N PRO A 334 2.25 -0.70 19.04
CA PRO A 334 2.70 -1.78 19.92
C PRO A 334 4.22 -2.01 19.90
N ILE A 335 4.86 -1.75 18.75
CA ILE A 335 6.31 -1.91 18.59
C ILE A 335 7.07 -0.84 19.40
N CYS A 336 6.58 0.39 19.43
CA CYS A 336 7.16 1.45 20.26
C CYS A 336 6.99 1.13 21.75
N ALA A 337 5.86 0.52 22.14
CA ALA A 337 5.62 0.12 23.53
C ALA A 337 6.64 -0.92 24.00
N VAL A 338 6.90 -1.93 23.17
CA VAL A 338 7.93 -2.95 23.46
C VAL A 338 9.34 -2.35 23.55
N ILE A 339 9.67 -1.34 22.74
CA ILE A 339 10.97 -0.66 22.83
C ILE A 339 11.08 0.12 24.14
N ASN A 340 10.04 0.85 24.52
CA ASN A 340 10.03 1.60 25.78
C ASN A 340 10.12 0.65 26.98
N GLU A 341 9.42 -0.48 26.97
CA GLU A 341 9.56 -1.52 28.01
C GLU A 341 10.99 -2.08 28.09
N LEU A 342 11.64 -2.33 26.96
CA LEU A 342 13.03 -2.79 26.93
C LEU A 342 14.02 -1.74 27.48
N GLU A 343 13.73 -0.46 27.28
CA GLU A 343 14.52 0.65 27.84
C GLU A 343 14.27 0.85 29.33
N GLU A 344 13.02 0.72 29.79
CA GLU A 344 12.70 0.73 31.21
C GLU A 344 13.39 -0.45 31.93
N LEU A 345 13.43 -1.63 31.31
CA LEU A 345 14.17 -2.78 31.82
C LEU A 345 15.68 -2.51 31.91
N GLN A 346 16.25 -1.71 31.01
CA GLN A 346 17.65 -1.29 31.09
C GLN A 346 17.95 -0.42 32.33
N HIS A 347 16.95 0.33 32.80
CA HIS A 347 17.04 1.20 33.97
C HIS A 347 16.53 0.56 35.26
N SER A 348 15.96 -0.64 35.20
CA SER A 348 15.53 -1.37 36.38
C SER A 348 16.70 -1.73 37.30
N LYS A 349 16.50 -1.49 38.60
CA LYS A 349 17.45 -1.88 39.66
C LYS A 349 17.53 -3.39 39.86
N ASP A 350 16.57 -4.15 39.34
CA ASP A 350 16.47 -5.60 39.52
C ASP A 350 17.46 -6.38 38.64
N ILE A 351 17.98 -5.75 37.58
CA ILE A 351 19.01 -6.35 36.73
C ILE A 351 20.39 -6.02 37.31
N THR A 352 20.89 -6.92 38.17
CA THR A 352 22.20 -6.80 38.82
C THR A 352 23.38 -7.16 37.90
N SER A 353 23.15 -7.97 36.87
CA SER A 353 24.20 -8.35 35.92
C SER A 353 24.46 -7.27 34.88
N THR A 354 25.66 -6.71 34.90
CA THR A 354 26.16 -5.73 33.91
C THR A 354 26.20 -6.29 32.50
N ALA A 355 26.52 -7.58 32.33
CA ALA A 355 26.53 -8.25 31.04
C ALA A 355 25.12 -8.38 30.44
N VAL A 356 24.12 -8.65 31.28
CA VAL A 356 22.71 -8.70 30.84
C VAL A 356 22.22 -7.31 30.44
N ARG A 357 22.55 -6.28 31.22
CA ARG A 357 22.21 -4.89 30.91
C ARG A 357 22.82 -4.42 29.58
N HIS A 358 24.07 -4.80 29.29
CA HIS A 358 24.70 -4.53 28.00
C HIS A 358 24.00 -5.23 26.84
N ARG A 359 23.66 -6.51 26.97
CA ARG A 359 22.93 -7.24 25.91
C ARG A 359 21.55 -6.66 25.62
N ILE A 360 20.81 -6.26 26.66
CA ILE A 360 19.50 -5.60 26.51
C ILE A 360 19.66 -4.27 25.79
N ARG A 361 20.65 -3.45 26.19
CA ARG A 361 20.95 -2.17 25.54
C ARG A 361 21.29 -2.36 24.06
N ASP A 362 22.21 -3.27 23.74
CA ASP A 362 22.66 -3.50 22.37
C ASP A 362 21.54 -4.06 21.49
N GLY A 363 20.73 -4.99 22.03
CA GLY A 363 19.55 -5.52 21.36
C GLY A 363 18.49 -4.45 21.08
N THR A 364 18.21 -3.59 22.06
CA THR A 364 17.25 -2.48 21.94
C THR A 364 17.71 -1.46 20.89
N ALA A 365 19.00 -1.11 20.90
CA ALA A 365 19.60 -0.23 19.90
C ALA A 365 19.51 -0.82 18.48
N MET A 366 19.74 -2.13 18.31
CA MET A 366 19.57 -2.81 17.02
C MET A 366 18.12 -2.75 16.51
N VAL A 367 17.15 -3.02 17.39
CA VAL A 367 15.72 -2.98 17.03
C VAL A 367 15.31 -1.56 16.62
N ARG A 368 15.71 -0.53 17.38
CA ARG A 368 15.51 0.87 17.00
C ARG A 368 16.10 1.19 15.63
N HIS A 369 17.36 0.83 15.40
CA HIS A 369 18.02 1.09 14.11
C HIS A 369 17.31 0.41 12.93
N TYR A 370 16.85 -0.82 13.14
CA TYR A 370 16.10 -1.55 12.13
C TYR A 370 14.77 -0.86 11.79
N ILE A 371 14.03 -0.42 12.80
CA ILE A 371 12.74 0.28 12.63
C ILE A 371 12.95 1.63 11.94
N MET A 372 13.91 2.44 12.38
CA MET A 372 14.23 3.71 11.72
C MET A 372 14.59 3.50 10.24
N GLY A 373 15.42 2.50 9.94
CA GLY A 373 15.78 2.18 8.55
C GLY A 373 14.59 1.66 7.72
N MET A 374 13.59 1.05 8.35
CA MET A 374 12.33 0.67 7.71
C MET A 374 11.45 1.89 7.44
N GLU A 375 11.28 2.77 8.42
CA GLU A 375 10.51 4.02 8.28
C GLU A 375 11.07 4.92 7.18
N GLU A 376 12.40 5.09 7.13
CA GLU A 376 13.05 5.87 6.07
C GLU A 376 12.77 5.29 4.68
N LYS A 377 12.84 3.96 4.53
CA LYS A 377 12.52 3.29 3.26
C LYS A 377 11.05 3.46 2.89
N TRP A 378 10.15 3.37 3.87
CA TRP A 378 8.72 3.58 3.66
C TRP A 378 8.41 5.03 3.27
N LYS A 379 9.01 6.01 3.96
CA LYS A 379 8.91 7.44 3.62
C LYS A 379 9.45 7.71 2.21
N ALA A 380 10.62 7.15 1.87
CA ALA A 380 11.21 7.29 0.53
C ALA A 380 10.35 6.66 -0.55
N TRP A 381 9.76 5.49 -0.28
CA TRP A 381 8.83 4.83 -1.20
C TRP A 381 7.54 5.64 -1.38
N ALA A 382 6.94 6.10 -0.29
CA ALA A 382 5.73 6.93 -0.33
C ALA A 382 5.97 8.24 -1.08
N TYR A 383 7.10 8.90 -0.83
CA TYR A 383 7.49 10.12 -1.54
C TYR A 383 7.69 9.85 -3.05
N LYS A 384 8.31 8.72 -3.40
CA LYS A 384 8.48 8.31 -4.79
C LYS A 384 7.14 8.05 -5.49
N GLU A 385 6.20 7.39 -4.82
CA GLU A 385 4.88 7.13 -5.40
C GLU A 385 4.07 8.42 -5.53
N LEU A 386 4.07 9.28 -4.51
CA LEU A 386 3.43 10.60 -4.56
C LEU A 386 4.02 11.46 -5.69
N SER A 387 5.34 11.46 -5.83
CA SER A 387 6.05 12.20 -6.88
C SER A 387 5.67 11.69 -8.28
N LYS A 388 5.51 10.37 -8.43
CA LYS A 388 5.04 9.75 -9.68
C LYS A 388 3.59 10.15 -10.00
N GLU A 389 2.68 10.07 -9.03
CA GLU A 389 1.29 10.50 -9.21
C GLU A 389 1.20 11.98 -9.59
N LEU A 390 2.00 12.84 -8.94
CA LEU A 390 2.09 14.25 -9.28
C LEU A 390 2.54 14.46 -10.73
N LEU A 391 3.54 13.70 -11.18
CA LEU A 391 4.04 13.77 -12.55
C LEU A 391 2.99 13.34 -13.58
N GLU A 392 2.25 12.27 -13.27
CA GLU A 392 1.14 11.78 -14.10
C GLU A 392 0.02 12.83 -14.19
N CYS A 393 -0.32 13.47 -13.07
CA CYS A 393 -1.29 14.57 -13.05
C CYS A 393 -0.83 15.78 -13.87
N GLN A 394 0.45 16.16 -13.75
CA GLN A 394 1.02 17.24 -14.57
C GLN A 394 0.99 16.92 -16.06
N ALA A 395 1.28 15.67 -16.44
CA ALA A 395 1.21 15.24 -17.84
C ALA A 395 -0.23 15.27 -18.39
N ALA A 396 -1.22 14.87 -17.58
CA ALA A 396 -2.63 14.96 -17.93
C ALA A 396 -3.05 16.42 -18.16
N ILE A 397 -2.74 17.32 -17.22
CA ILE A 397 -3.03 18.76 -17.33
C ILE A 397 -2.38 19.36 -18.59
N ALA A 398 -1.12 19.02 -18.87
CA ALA A 398 -0.43 19.50 -20.07
C ALA A 398 -1.12 19.03 -21.37
N THR A 399 -1.64 17.80 -21.37
CA THR A 399 -2.40 17.24 -22.49
C THR A 399 -3.71 18.00 -22.70
N ASP A 400 -4.45 18.25 -21.62
CA ASP A 400 -5.73 18.99 -21.66
C ASP A 400 -5.53 20.44 -22.11
N VAL A 401 -4.52 21.13 -21.59
CA VAL A 401 -4.17 22.50 -22.02
C VAL A 401 -3.81 22.52 -23.50
N SER A 402 -3.08 21.52 -23.99
CA SER A 402 -2.74 21.41 -25.41
C SER A 402 -3.98 21.16 -26.28
N PHE A 403 -4.92 20.35 -25.79
CA PHE A 403 -6.19 20.09 -26.47
C PHE A 403 -7.06 21.36 -26.54
N ILE A 404 -7.22 22.08 -25.43
CA ILE A 404 -7.96 23.35 -25.37
C ILE A 404 -7.36 24.36 -26.34
N ARG A 405 -6.03 24.50 -26.37
CA ARG A 405 -5.34 25.41 -27.29
C ARG A 405 -5.66 25.09 -28.75
N ARG A 406 -5.55 23.82 -29.18
CA ARG A 406 -5.90 23.42 -30.55
C ARG A 406 -7.38 23.69 -30.86
N SER A 407 -8.28 23.42 -29.91
CA SER A 407 -9.71 23.67 -30.12
C SER A 407 -10.03 25.16 -30.30
N LEU A 408 -9.29 26.05 -29.63
CA LEU A 408 -9.42 27.50 -29.81
C LEU A 408 -8.89 27.93 -31.18
N GLU A 409 -7.72 27.44 -31.58
CA GLU A 409 -7.14 27.69 -32.91
C GLU A 409 -8.08 27.23 -34.05
N ASP A 410 -8.65 26.03 -33.95
CA ASP A 410 -9.62 25.48 -34.91
C ASP A 410 -10.93 26.30 -34.97
N ASN A 411 -11.33 26.89 -33.83
CA ASN A 411 -12.53 27.71 -33.76
C ASN A 411 -12.30 29.09 -34.37
N ASP A 412 -11.14 29.70 -34.12
CA ASP A 412 -10.71 30.94 -34.75
C ASP A 412 -10.61 30.77 -36.26
N GLU A 413 -10.02 29.67 -36.75
CA GLU A 413 -9.93 29.37 -38.17
C GLU A 413 -11.32 29.22 -38.82
N ARG A 414 -12.26 28.53 -38.13
CA ARG A 414 -13.66 28.44 -38.57
C ARG A 414 -14.36 29.80 -38.63
N CYS A 415 -14.17 30.65 -37.63
CA CYS A 415 -14.72 32.00 -37.60
C CYS A 415 -14.17 32.86 -38.76
N TRP A 416 -12.86 32.78 -39.01
CA TRP A 416 -12.21 33.46 -40.14
C TRP A 416 -12.73 32.97 -41.49
N LYS A 417 -12.86 31.65 -41.69
CA LYS A 417 -13.42 31.07 -42.91
C LYS A 417 -14.86 31.51 -43.15
N LYS A 418 -15.69 31.53 -42.10
CA LYS A 418 -17.08 32.00 -42.18
C LYS A 418 -17.16 33.48 -42.57
N ARG A 419 -16.40 34.36 -41.90
CA ARG A 419 -16.34 35.79 -42.24
C ARG A 419 -15.90 36.03 -43.67
N ARG A 420 -14.93 35.27 -44.18
CA ARG A 420 -14.49 35.36 -45.58
C ARG A 420 -15.62 34.99 -46.55
N ALA A 421 -16.30 33.87 -46.31
CA ALA A 421 -17.44 33.44 -47.13
C ALA A 421 -18.59 34.47 -47.11
N ASP A 422 -18.89 35.05 -45.95
CA ASP A 422 -19.92 36.10 -45.82
C ASP A 422 -19.54 37.36 -46.62
N MET A 423 -18.25 37.76 -46.61
CA MET A 423 -17.75 38.87 -47.43
C MET A 423 -17.80 38.59 -48.93
N GLU A 424 -17.45 37.36 -49.36
CA GLU A 424 -17.52 36.94 -50.77
C GLU A 424 -18.97 36.91 -51.29
N ASN A 425 -19.91 36.41 -50.47
CA ASN A 425 -21.34 36.39 -50.80
C ASN A 425 -21.90 37.82 -50.92
N ALA A 426 -21.57 38.71 -49.96
CA ALA A 426 -22.00 40.11 -50.00
C ALA A 426 -21.47 40.85 -51.25
N ALA A 427 -20.25 40.55 -51.69
CA ALA A 427 -19.70 41.10 -52.93
C ALA A 427 -20.42 40.57 -54.19
N SER A 428 -20.84 39.29 -54.19
CA SER A 428 -21.59 38.68 -55.30
C SER A 428 -23.01 39.24 -55.42
N ASP A 429 -23.70 39.46 -54.30
CA ASP A 429 -25.06 39.99 -54.29
C ASP A 429 -25.10 41.49 -54.62
N GLY A 430 -24.12 42.27 -54.14
CA GLY A 430 -23.95 43.67 -54.54
C GLY A 430 -23.70 43.86 -56.05
N ALA A 431 -23.03 42.89 -56.69
CA ALA A 431 -22.85 42.88 -58.14
C ALA A 431 -24.18 42.60 -58.87
N LYS A 432 -25.04 41.70 -58.37
CA LYS A 432 -26.34 41.37 -58.99
C LYS A 432 -27.36 42.52 -58.91
N THR A 433 -27.34 43.32 -57.85
CA THR A 433 -28.22 44.49 -57.74
C THR A 433 -27.91 45.61 -58.73
N ASN A 434 -26.68 45.68 -59.26
CA ASN A 434 -26.30 46.66 -60.28
C ASN A 434 -26.60 46.23 -61.73
N TRP A 435 -27.13 45.03 -61.96
CA TRP A 435 -27.55 44.54 -63.28
C TRP A 435 -29.07 44.66 -63.54
N LEU A 436 -29.85 45.13 -62.55
CA LEU A 436 -31.31 45.30 -62.63
C LEU A 436 -31.77 46.77 -62.60
N GLN A 437 -30.83 47.72 -62.72
CA GLN A 437 -31.09 49.12 -63.09
C GLN A 437 -30.53 49.34 -64.50
#